data_AF-A0AAV0VJV2-F1
#
_entry.id   AF-A0AAV0VJV2-F1
#
_cell.length_a   1.000
_cell.length_b   1.000
_cell.length_c   1.000
_cell.angle_alpha   90.00
_cell.angle_beta   90.00
_cell.angle_gamma   90.00
#
_symmetry.space_group_name_H-M   'P 1'
#
loop_
_entity.id
_entity.type
_entity.pdbx_description
1 polymer ?
#
loop_
_entity_poly.entity_id
_entity_poly.type
_entity_poly.pdbx_seq_one_letter_code
_entity_poly.pdbx_strand_id
1 'polypeptide(L)'
;MKICRLLVLTVFITLIYNLKGQKPTRKIQPKFNRFFGNISRECLKEHRVTPERILGVYTLNINDRDAKCYVACMLLRFNVTTTNGSYNDKALEQLMARPNSNNEIQTSMKTAIAICEKQVDRDPCEKAVKFTKCIYAHKDEFIVKKKENSSTPPADRRRPFSAQGKRPVRHSTIL
;
A
#
# COMPACT_ATOMS: atom_id res chain seq x y z
N MET A 1 19.35 50.92 19.02
CA MET A 1 19.63 49.46 18.96
C MET A 1 18.86 48.59 19.98
N LYS A 2 18.36 49.12 21.11
CA LYS A 2 17.62 48.33 22.11
C LYS A 2 16.21 47.93 21.67
N ILE A 3 15.51 48.81 20.93
CA ILE A 3 14.13 48.59 20.46
C ILE A 3 14.05 47.47 19.41
N CYS A 4 15.00 47.39 18.46
CA CYS A 4 15.06 46.28 17.51
C CYS A 4 15.25 44.92 18.20
N ARG A 5 16.06 44.85 19.27
CA ARG A 5 16.25 43.60 20.02
C ARG A 5 14.96 43.15 20.71
N LEU A 6 14.16 44.09 21.19
CA LEU A 6 12.87 43.79 21.83
C LEU A 6 11.85 43.26 20.81
N LEU A 7 11.77 43.87 19.63
CA LEU A 7 10.86 43.44 18.55
C LEU A 7 11.25 42.07 17.98
N VAL A 8 12.55 41.81 17.85
CA VAL A 8 13.04 40.50 17.39
C VAL A 8 12.68 39.42 18.41
N LEU A 9 12.89 39.68 19.71
CA LEU A 9 12.53 38.74 20.77
C LEU A 9 11.02 38.46 20.83
N THR A 10 10.17 39.46 20.69
CA THR A 10 8.71 39.25 20.71
C THR A 10 8.27 38.38 19.53
N VAL A 11 8.80 38.61 18.33
CA VAL A 11 8.50 37.80 17.13
C VAL A 11 8.96 36.35 17.30
N PHE A 12 10.16 36.11 17.83
CA PHE A 12 10.64 34.75 18.10
C PHE A 12 9.81 34.03 19.15
N ILE A 13 9.39 34.74 20.19
CA ILE A 13 8.54 34.21 21.26
C ILE A 13 7.17 33.81 20.70
N THR A 14 6.51 34.65 19.88
CA THR A 14 5.25 34.28 19.23
C THR A 14 5.44 33.13 18.25
N LEU A 15 6.54 33.05 17.52
CA LEU A 15 6.82 31.93 16.62
C LEU A 15 6.92 30.60 17.39
N ILE A 16 7.63 30.59 18.52
CA ILE A 16 7.79 29.42 19.40
C ILE A 16 6.44 29.02 20.02
N TYR A 17 5.61 29.98 20.43
CA TYR A 17 4.27 29.68 20.96
C TYR A 17 3.33 29.08 19.91
N ASN A 18 3.42 29.50 18.64
CA ASN A 18 2.63 28.93 17.55
C ASN A 18 3.07 27.52 17.14
N LEU A 19 4.35 27.16 17.34
CA LEU A 19 4.86 25.81 17.05
C LEU A 19 4.39 24.74 18.06
N LYS A 20 3.98 25.11 19.28
CA LYS A 20 3.43 24.18 20.29
C LYS A 20 2.02 23.65 19.94
N GLY A 21 1.43 24.12 18.84
CA GLY A 21 0.08 23.76 18.38
C GLY A 21 -0.05 22.47 17.55
N GLN A 22 1.04 21.83 17.13
CA GLN A 22 0.95 20.53 16.45
C GLN A 22 0.96 19.39 17.48
N LYS A 23 -0.24 19.01 17.94
CA LYS A 23 -0.44 17.69 18.55
C LYS A 23 -0.16 16.64 17.46
N PRO A 24 0.87 15.79 17.58
CA PRO A 24 1.06 14.69 16.65
C PRO A 24 -0.21 13.82 16.68
N THR A 25 -0.79 13.61 15.51
CA THR A 25 -1.98 12.79 15.34
C THR A 25 -1.73 11.41 15.94
N ARG A 26 -2.72 10.98 16.72
CA ARG A 26 -2.69 9.87 17.67
C ARG A 26 -2.22 8.56 17.01
N LYS A 27 -1.16 7.97 17.58
CA LYS A 27 -0.55 6.68 17.21
C LYS A 27 -1.58 5.53 17.19
N ILE A 28 -1.92 5.03 16.02
CA ILE A 28 -2.62 3.75 15.81
C ILE A 28 -1.55 2.73 15.33
N GLN A 29 -1.11 1.66 16.00
CA GLN A 29 -1.20 1.19 17.38
C GLN A 29 0.15 0.55 17.79
N PRO A 30 0.75 0.87 18.96
CA PRO A 30 2.00 0.26 19.40
C PRO A 30 1.90 -1.26 19.66
N LYS A 31 0.68 -1.79 19.85
CA LYS A 31 0.43 -3.21 20.17
C LYS A 31 0.59 -4.14 18.97
N PHE A 32 0.04 -3.79 17.81
CA PHE A 32 0.19 -4.62 16.60
C PHE A 32 1.64 -4.68 16.13
N ASN A 33 2.34 -3.53 16.09
CA ASN A 33 3.75 -3.50 15.69
C ASN A 33 4.63 -4.34 16.62
N ARG A 34 4.36 -4.32 17.94
CA ARG A 34 5.05 -5.18 18.90
C ARG A 34 4.73 -6.65 18.69
N PHE A 35 3.45 -6.99 18.51
CA PHE A 35 3.02 -8.36 18.25
C PHE A 35 3.65 -8.93 16.97
N PHE A 36 3.61 -8.17 15.87
CA PHE A 36 4.26 -8.51 14.62
C PHE A 36 5.76 -8.68 14.76
N GLY A 37 6.42 -7.75 15.45
CA GLY A 37 7.85 -7.85 15.71
C GLY A 37 8.23 -9.08 16.54
N ASN A 38 7.39 -9.50 17.50
CA ASN A 38 7.61 -10.71 18.29
C ASN A 38 7.53 -11.97 17.44
N ILE A 39 6.42 -12.13 16.69
CA ILE A 39 6.23 -13.28 15.78
C ILE A 39 7.35 -13.34 14.75
N SER A 40 7.71 -12.21 14.14
CA SER A 40 8.81 -12.15 13.19
C SER A 40 10.12 -12.65 13.79
N ARG A 41 10.49 -12.22 15.01
CA ARG A 41 11.70 -12.73 15.68
C ARG A 41 11.64 -14.21 15.99
N GLU A 42 10.48 -14.73 16.38
CA GLU A 42 10.29 -16.17 16.61
C GLU A 42 10.50 -16.96 15.33
N CYS A 43 9.85 -16.59 14.23
CA CYS A 43 10.00 -17.26 12.94
C CYS A 43 11.44 -17.16 12.39
N LEU A 44 12.11 -16.00 12.56
CA LEU A 44 13.53 -15.84 12.18
C LEU A 44 14.41 -16.84 12.93
N LYS A 45 14.20 -16.99 14.25
CA LYS A 45 14.94 -17.92 15.11
C LYS A 45 14.63 -19.38 14.76
N GLU A 46 13.35 -19.70 14.56
CA GLU A 46 12.86 -21.05 14.24
C GLU A 46 13.50 -21.58 12.95
N HIS A 47 13.54 -20.76 11.91
CA HIS A 47 14.11 -21.13 10.61
C HIS A 47 15.57 -20.72 10.41
N ARG A 48 16.21 -20.10 11.42
CA ARG A 48 17.63 -19.67 11.37
C ARG A 48 17.96 -18.83 10.13
N VAL A 49 17.09 -17.88 9.82
CA VAL A 49 17.23 -16.99 8.65
C VAL A 49 17.42 -15.55 9.09
N THR A 50 18.00 -14.75 8.20
CA THR A 50 18.13 -13.30 8.37
C THR A 50 17.14 -12.57 7.46
N PRO A 51 16.79 -11.30 7.78
CA PRO A 51 15.91 -10.49 6.95
C PRO A 51 16.37 -10.37 5.49
N GLU A 52 17.68 -10.34 5.24
CA GLU A 52 18.27 -10.21 3.90
C GLU A 52 18.01 -11.45 3.05
N ARG A 53 18.11 -12.65 3.66
CA ARG A 53 17.79 -13.91 2.98
C ARG A 53 16.32 -13.96 2.59
N ILE A 54 15.43 -13.51 3.48
CA ILE A 54 14.00 -13.40 3.21
C ILE A 54 13.73 -12.41 2.07
N LEU A 55 14.39 -11.24 2.09
CA LEU A 55 14.26 -10.27 1.02
C LEU A 55 14.70 -10.85 -0.33
N GLY A 56 15.79 -11.60 -0.35
CA GLY A 56 16.32 -12.28 -1.54
C GLY A 56 15.33 -13.25 -2.19
N VAL A 57 14.45 -13.90 -1.42
CA VAL A 57 13.37 -14.74 -1.96
C VAL A 57 12.37 -13.92 -2.79
N TYR A 58 12.10 -12.67 -2.41
CA TYR A 58 11.14 -11.80 -3.08
C TYR A 58 11.75 -11.01 -4.24
N THR A 59 12.94 -10.44 -4.06
CA THR A 59 13.55 -9.51 -5.02
C THR A 59 14.46 -10.20 -6.02
N LEU A 60 15.21 -11.21 -5.57
CA LEU A 60 16.22 -11.90 -6.35
C LEU A 60 15.79 -13.31 -6.76
N ASN A 61 14.58 -13.74 -6.38
CA ASN A 61 14.06 -15.09 -6.57
C ASN A 61 15.02 -16.19 -6.08
N ILE A 62 15.77 -15.91 -5.01
CA ILE A 62 16.70 -16.89 -4.43
C ILE A 62 15.92 -18.12 -3.95
N ASN A 63 16.42 -19.30 -4.29
CA ASN A 63 15.85 -20.56 -3.84
C ASN A 63 16.36 -20.95 -2.45
N ASP A 64 15.89 -20.22 -1.44
CA ASP A 64 16.22 -20.46 -0.03
C ASP A 64 15.00 -21.02 0.71
N ARG A 65 15.01 -22.32 0.97
CA ARG A 65 13.87 -23.03 1.57
C ARG A 65 13.56 -22.52 2.97
N ASP A 66 14.57 -22.29 3.82
CA ASP A 66 14.35 -21.79 5.18
C ASP A 66 13.72 -20.39 5.15
N ALA A 67 14.18 -19.53 4.24
CA ALA A 67 13.64 -18.19 4.09
C ALA A 67 12.20 -18.21 3.55
N LYS A 68 11.85 -19.18 2.70
CA LYS A 68 10.46 -19.45 2.29
C LYS A 68 9.61 -19.96 3.46
N CYS A 69 10.17 -20.84 4.29
CA CYS A 69 9.48 -21.37 5.47
C CYS A 69 9.23 -20.31 6.54
N TYR A 70 10.12 -19.32 6.68
CA TYR A 70 9.84 -18.13 7.48
C TYR A 70 8.52 -17.44 7.06
N VAL A 71 8.26 -17.33 5.76
CA VAL A 71 7.00 -16.74 5.26
C VAL A 71 5.81 -17.61 5.66
N ALA A 72 5.91 -18.94 5.52
CA ALA A 72 4.87 -19.85 5.97
C ALA A 72 4.61 -19.73 7.49
N CYS A 73 5.66 -19.65 8.31
CA CYS A 73 5.57 -19.43 9.75
C CYS A 73 4.80 -18.16 10.08
N MET A 74 5.12 -17.04 9.43
CA MET A 74 4.40 -15.78 9.62
C MET A 74 2.90 -15.95 9.32
N LEU A 75 2.54 -16.53 8.17
CA LEU A 75 1.13 -16.72 7.81
C LEU A 75 0.39 -17.62 8.80
N LEU A 76 1.04 -18.69 9.27
CA LEU A 76 0.46 -19.58 10.27
C LEU A 76 0.23 -18.87 11.61
N ARG A 77 1.22 -18.13 12.12
CA ARG A 77 1.14 -17.44 13.42
C ARG A 77 0.11 -16.31 13.44
N PHE A 78 -0.19 -15.73 12.27
CA PHE A 78 -1.28 -14.78 12.09
C PHE A 78 -2.63 -15.42 11.76
N ASN A 79 -2.73 -16.76 11.78
CA ASN A 79 -3.91 -17.52 11.40
C ASN A 79 -4.41 -17.23 9.97
N VAL A 80 -3.51 -16.78 9.10
CA VAL A 80 -3.79 -16.57 7.67
C VAL A 80 -3.87 -17.90 6.95
N THR A 81 -2.99 -18.85 7.28
CA THR A 81 -3.04 -20.21 6.73
C THR A 81 -3.60 -21.14 7.81
N THR A 82 -4.59 -21.95 7.44
CA THR A 82 -5.14 -22.99 8.32
C THR A 82 -4.23 -24.22 8.33
N THR A 83 -4.43 -25.12 9.29
CA THR A 83 -3.70 -26.40 9.37
C THR A 83 -3.90 -27.29 8.13
N ASN A 84 -4.97 -27.06 7.38
CA ASN A 84 -5.29 -27.79 6.14
C ASN A 84 -4.69 -27.11 4.90
N GLY A 85 -3.93 -26.02 5.09
CA GLY A 85 -3.31 -25.26 4.02
C GLY A 85 -4.27 -24.38 3.22
N SER A 86 -5.51 -24.20 3.66
CA SER A 86 -6.42 -23.16 3.14
C SER A 86 -6.10 -21.81 3.75
N TYR A 87 -6.59 -20.72 3.16
CA TYR A 87 -6.38 -19.39 3.71
C TYR A 87 -7.64 -18.87 4.41
N ASN A 88 -7.43 -17.94 5.34
CA ASN A 88 -8.47 -17.27 6.11
C ASN A 88 -8.52 -15.80 5.70
N ASP A 89 -9.48 -15.47 4.83
CA ASP A 89 -9.68 -14.14 4.26
C ASP A 89 -9.71 -13.05 5.31
N LYS A 90 -10.44 -13.28 6.42
CA LYS A 90 -10.60 -12.30 7.50
C LYS A 90 -9.29 -12.03 8.22
N ALA A 91 -8.49 -13.07 8.48
CA ALA A 91 -7.19 -12.90 9.11
C ALA A 91 -6.22 -12.16 8.18
N LEU A 92 -6.26 -12.44 6.88
CA LEU A 92 -5.45 -11.73 5.90
C LEU A 92 -5.86 -10.26 5.75
N GLU A 93 -7.16 -9.99 5.67
CA GLU A 93 -7.70 -8.63 5.64
C GLU A 93 -7.23 -7.84 6.86
N GLN A 94 -7.27 -8.42 8.06
CA GLN A 94 -6.79 -7.77 9.28
C GLN A 94 -5.28 -7.52 9.26
N LEU A 95 -4.50 -8.45 8.72
CA LEU A 95 -3.05 -8.31 8.60
C LEU A 95 -2.66 -7.21 7.61
N MET A 96 -3.44 -7.02 6.54
CA MET A 96 -3.18 -6.05 5.46
C MET A 96 -3.91 -4.73 5.64
N ALA A 97 -4.91 -4.66 6.51
CA ALA A 97 -5.70 -3.47 6.76
C ALA A 97 -4.80 -2.30 7.18
N ARG A 98 -4.87 -1.20 6.43
CA ARG A 98 -4.27 0.06 6.86
C ARG A 98 -5.22 0.73 7.85
N PRO A 99 -4.70 1.50 8.84
CA PRO A 99 -5.52 2.19 9.83
C PRO A 99 -6.66 3.07 9.30
N ASN A 100 -6.68 3.41 8.01
CA ASN A 100 -7.63 4.34 7.38
C ASN A 100 -8.14 3.86 6.00
N SER A 101 -8.22 2.55 5.73
CA SER A 101 -8.71 2.06 4.44
C SER A 101 -10.24 1.98 4.38
N ASN A 102 -10.87 2.74 3.47
CA ASN A 102 -12.30 2.68 3.15
C ASN A 102 -12.72 1.30 2.61
N ASN A 103 -14.03 1.00 2.68
CA ASN A 103 -14.64 -0.28 2.31
C ASN A 103 -14.31 -0.80 0.89
N GLU A 104 -13.99 0.07 -0.08
CA GLU A 104 -13.61 -0.34 -1.44
C GLU A 104 -12.31 -1.15 -1.52
N ILE A 105 -11.39 -0.91 -0.57
CA ILE A 105 -10.12 -1.67 -0.47
C ILE A 105 -10.41 -3.12 -0.05
N GLN A 106 -11.51 -3.39 0.65
CA GLN A 106 -11.88 -4.76 1.05
C GLN A 106 -12.33 -5.61 -0.14
N THR A 107 -13.12 -5.04 -1.08
CA THR A 107 -13.65 -5.81 -2.21
C THR A 107 -12.54 -6.23 -3.19
N SER A 108 -11.59 -5.34 -3.49
CA SER A 108 -10.45 -5.69 -4.34
C SER A 108 -9.51 -6.70 -3.66
N MET A 109 -9.34 -6.60 -2.34
CA MET A 109 -8.56 -7.58 -1.56
C MET A 109 -9.18 -8.99 -1.63
N LYS A 110 -10.50 -9.13 -1.48
CA LYS A 110 -11.19 -10.42 -1.61
C LYS A 110 -11.00 -11.06 -2.98
N THR A 111 -11.07 -10.26 -4.04
CA THR A 111 -10.82 -10.77 -5.40
C THR A 111 -9.38 -11.27 -5.55
N ALA A 112 -8.40 -10.51 -5.06
CA ALA A 112 -7.00 -10.92 -5.10
C ALA A 112 -6.77 -12.21 -4.28
N ILE A 113 -7.40 -12.33 -3.11
CA ILE A 113 -7.35 -13.56 -2.30
C ILE A 113 -7.88 -14.74 -3.10
N ALA A 114 -9.10 -14.65 -3.64
CA ALA A 114 -9.72 -15.74 -4.41
C ALA A 114 -8.89 -16.16 -5.65
N ILE A 115 -8.11 -15.25 -6.24
CA ILE A 115 -7.17 -15.56 -7.32
C ILE A 115 -5.92 -16.27 -6.76
N CYS A 116 -5.34 -15.73 -5.68
CA CYS A 116 -4.05 -16.17 -5.15
C CYS A 116 -4.12 -17.44 -4.29
N GLU A 117 -5.26 -17.76 -3.68
CA GLU A 117 -5.44 -19.02 -2.93
C GLU A 117 -5.30 -20.25 -3.83
N LYS A 118 -5.54 -20.09 -5.13
CA LYS A 118 -5.38 -21.15 -6.15
C LYS A 118 -3.92 -21.48 -6.43
N GLN A 119 -2.96 -20.76 -5.84
CA GLN A 119 -1.55 -21.12 -5.93
C GLN A 119 -1.33 -22.46 -5.22
N VAL A 120 -1.04 -23.50 -6.01
CA VAL A 120 -0.78 -24.84 -5.50
C VAL A 120 0.73 -25.10 -5.49
N ASP A 121 1.21 -25.63 -4.37
CA ASP A 121 2.51 -26.27 -4.27
C ASP A 121 2.43 -27.43 -3.29
N ARG A 122 3.31 -28.42 -3.46
CA ARG A 122 3.47 -29.55 -2.53
C ARG A 122 4.24 -29.12 -1.29
N ASP A 123 5.20 -28.21 -1.44
CA ASP A 123 5.92 -27.64 -0.30
C ASP A 123 5.11 -26.47 0.27
N PRO A 124 4.65 -26.54 1.54
CA PRO A 124 3.91 -25.45 2.18
C PRO A 124 4.71 -24.13 2.23
N CYS A 125 6.04 -24.19 2.26
CA CYS A 125 6.90 -23.01 2.23
C CYS A 125 6.90 -22.33 0.86
N GLU A 126 6.94 -23.11 -0.22
CA GLU A 126 6.80 -22.59 -1.59
C GLU A 126 5.41 -22.01 -1.81
N LYS A 127 4.37 -22.73 -1.36
CA LYS A 127 2.99 -22.27 -1.44
C LYS A 127 2.82 -20.90 -0.78
N ALA A 128 3.36 -20.73 0.43
CA ALA A 128 3.30 -19.46 1.15
C ALA A 128 3.92 -18.30 0.37
N VAL A 129 5.08 -18.51 -0.26
CA VAL A 129 5.75 -17.47 -1.06
C VAL A 129 5.04 -17.18 -2.37
N LYS A 130 4.53 -18.20 -3.07
CA LYS A 130 3.71 -18.00 -4.28
C LYS A 130 2.47 -17.20 -3.96
N PHE A 131 1.80 -17.53 -2.87
CA PHE A 131 0.63 -16.80 -2.38
C PHE A 131 0.95 -15.34 -2.07
N THR A 132 1.97 -15.06 -1.25
CA THR A 132 2.31 -13.67 -0.88
C THR A 132 2.77 -12.86 -2.09
N LYS A 133 3.57 -13.43 -3.00
CA LYS A 133 3.95 -12.78 -4.26
C LYS A 133 2.74 -12.44 -5.12
N CYS A 134 1.77 -13.36 -5.23
CA CYS A 134 0.54 -13.12 -5.95
C CYS A 134 -0.25 -11.95 -5.34
N ILE A 135 -0.43 -11.92 -4.02
CA ILE A 135 -1.13 -10.81 -3.35
C ILE A 135 -0.41 -9.48 -3.58
N TYR A 136 0.93 -9.46 -3.53
CA TYR A 136 1.71 -8.26 -3.82
C TYR A 136 1.57 -7.79 -5.28
N ALA A 137 1.41 -8.71 -6.24
CA ALA A 137 1.20 -8.36 -7.64
C ALA A 137 -0.14 -7.64 -7.86
N HIS A 138 -1.17 -7.97 -7.08
CA HIS A 138 -2.47 -7.28 -7.10
C HIS A 138 -2.51 -6.01 -6.23
N LYS A 139 -1.37 -5.57 -5.66
CA LYS A 139 -1.32 -4.44 -4.73
C LYS A 139 -1.83 -3.13 -5.33
N ASP A 140 -1.57 -2.90 -6.61
CA ASP A 140 -1.94 -1.65 -7.28
C ASP A 140 -3.41 -1.62 -7.73
N GLU A 141 -4.03 -2.78 -7.93
CA GLU A 141 -5.50 -2.88 -8.10
C GLU A 141 -6.24 -2.39 -6.86
N PHE A 142 -5.62 -2.47 -5.67
CA PHE A 142 -6.15 -1.87 -4.44
C PHE A 142 -6.11 -0.33 -4.44
N ILE A 143 -5.23 0.29 -5.25
CA ILE A 143 -5.03 1.75 -5.29
C ILE A 143 -5.76 2.41 -6.46
N VAL A 144 -5.87 1.74 -7.62
CA VAL A 144 -6.43 2.34 -8.84
C VAL A 144 -7.93 2.62 -8.74
N LYS A 145 -8.73 1.77 -8.09
CA LYS A 145 -10.19 2.02 -7.91
C LYS A 145 -10.52 3.32 -7.16
N LYS A 146 -9.57 3.85 -6.39
CA LYS A 146 -9.73 5.12 -5.67
C LYS A 146 -9.81 6.34 -6.60
N LYS A 147 -9.22 6.29 -7.80
CA LYS A 147 -9.24 7.41 -8.75
C LYS A 147 -10.50 7.42 -9.63
N GLU A 148 -11.02 6.25 -9.95
CA GLU A 148 -12.16 6.11 -10.86
C GLU A 148 -13.49 6.42 -10.15
N ASN A 149 -13.59 6.10 -8.86
CA ASN A 149 -14.80 6.35 -8.06
C ASN A 149 -14.85 7.74 -7.39
N SER A 150 -13.86 8.62 -7.63
CA SER A 150 -13.86 10.00 -7.13
C SER A 150 -14.06 11.07 -8.22
N SER A 151 -14.31 10.68 -9.47
CA SER A 151 -14.60 11.63 -10.55
C SER A 151 -16.10 11.75 -10.78
N THR A 152 -16.72 12.64 -10.03
CA THR A 152 -17.95 13.32 -10.45
C THR A 152 -17.71 13.97 -11.83
N PRO A 153 -18.61 13.84 -12.82
CA PRO A 153 -18.43 14.50 -14.11
C PRO A 153 -18.38 16.02 -13.90
N PRO A 154 -17.45 16.75 -14.52
CA PRO A 154 -17.47 18.21 -14.44
C PRO A 154 -18.73 18.72 -15.13
N ALA A 155 -19.51 19.49 -14.38
CA ALA A 155 -20.71 20.16 -14.88
C ALA A 155 -20.38 21.02 -16.12
N ASP A 156 -21.20 20.82 -17.14
CA ASP A 156 -21.39 21.59 -18.36
C ASP A 156 -21.17 23.11 -18.12
N ARG A 157 -20.03 23.64 -18.58
CA ARG A 157 -19.91 25.05 -18.96
C ARG A 157 -19.78 25.13 -20.48
N ARG A 158 -20.91 24.96 -21.16
CA ARG A 158 -21.14 25.49 -22.51
C ARG A 158 -20.85 27.00 -22.55
N ARG A 159 -19.89 27.40 -23.40
CA ARG A 159 -20.05 28.55 -24.30
C ARG A 159 -19.72 28.12 -25.73
N PRO A 160 -20.41 28.67 -26.73
CA PRO A 160 -20.55 28.06 -28.04
C PRO A 160 -19.38 28.45 -28.94
N PHE A 161 -18.80 27.47 -29.61
CA PHE A 161 -17.96 27.72 -30.79
C PHE A 161 -18.83 27.50 -32.02
N SER A 162 -19.07 28.58 -32.77
CA SER A 162 -19.87 28.59 -33.99
C SER A 162 -19.26 27.67 -35.05
N ALA A 163 -20.11 26.84 -35.64
CA ALA A 163 -19.82 26.07 -36.84
C ALA A 163 -20.08 26.91 -38.09
N GLN A 164 -19.20 26.80 -39.08
CA GLN A 164 -19.41 26.95 -40.54
C GLN A 164 -18.02 26.93 -41.20
N GLY A 165 -17.67 26.21 -42.26
CA GLY A 165 -18.39 25.33 -43.19
C GLY A 165 -17.58 25.27 -44.49
N LYS A 166 -17.28 24.05 -44.98
CA LYS A 166 -16.99 23.61 -46.38
C LYS A 166 -15.78 24.20 -47.17
N ARG A 167 -14.99 23.26 -47.72
CA ARG A 167 -13.97 23.31 -48.82
C ARG A 167 -14.48 24.01 -50.11
N PRO A 168 -13.65 24.44 -51.12
CA PRO A 168 -12.48 23.71 -51.65
C PRO A 168 -11.27 24.52 -52.21
N VAL A 169 -10.30 23.74 -52.68
CA VAL A 169 -9.02 24.01 -53.35
C VAL A 169 -9.06 25.06 -54.48
N ARG A 170 -8.07 25.95 -54.55
CA ARG A 170 -7.50 26.45 -55.81
C ARG A 170 -6.06 26.98 -55.64
N HIS A 171 -5.21 26.55 -56.58
CA HIS A 171 -3.85 27.02 -56.80
C HIS A 171 -3.83 28.43 -57.44
N SER A 172 -2.66 29.08 -57.30
CA SER A 172 -2.00 30.02 -58.22
C SER A 172 -1.85 31.50 -57.84
N THR A 173 -0.56 31.82 -57.66
CA THR A 173 0.21 32.92 -58.29
C THR A 173 0.12 34.33 -57.70
N ILE A 174 1.30 34.75 -57.22
CA ILE A 174 1.71 36.11 -56.90
C ILE A 174 2.00 36.84 -58.21
N LEU A 175 1.51 38.07 -58.32
CA LEU A 175 2.23 39.14 -59.02
C LEU A 175 2.59 40.19 -57.97
#